data_AF-G9KGD3-F1
#
_entry.id   AF-G9KGD3-F1
#
_cell.length_a   1.000
_cell.length_b   1.000
_cell.length_c   1.000
_cell.angle_alpha   90.00
_cell.angle_beta   90.00
_cell.angle_gamma   90.00
#
_symmetry.space_group_name_H-M   'P 1'
#
loop_
_entity.id
_entity.type
_entity.pdbx_description
1 polymer ?
#
loop_
_entity_poly.entity_id
_entity_poly.type
_entity_poly.pdbx_seq_one_letter_code
_entity_poly.pdbx_strand_id
1 'polypeptide(L)'
;RDQSGEVDFKALVLQLKETSSLQEQADILYMLYTLKGPDWDPELYDEGATTVRELLTELYVRVGEIRHWGLTRHISGILRKKVEALDEACTALLSHQKHLTVGLPPEPREKTISAPLPYEVLTQLIDEASEGDMSISILTQEIMVYLAMYMRTQPSLFAEMFRLRIGLIIQVMATELAHSLRCSAEEATDSLMNLSPSAMKNLLHHILSGKEFGVER
;
A
#
# COMPACT_ATOMS: atom_id res chain seq x y z
N ARG A 1 -4.92 -16.06 23.83
CA ARG A 1 -5.59 -17.36 23.61
C ARG A 1 -6.39 -17.66 24.86
N ASP A 2 -7.64 -18.10 24.72
CA ASP A 2 -8.46 -18.50 25.85
C ASP A 2 -7.99 -19.83 26.45
N GLN A 3 -8.69 -20.32 27.48
CA GLN A 3 -8.35 -21.56 28.18
C GLN A 3 -8.42 -22.81 27.27
N SER A 4 -9.01 -22.70 26.06
CA SER A 4 -9.06 -23.74 25.03
C SER A 4 -8.02 -23.58 23.92
N GLY A 5 -7.21 -22.51 23.93
CA GLY A 5 -6.23 -22.22 22.89
C GLY A 5 -6.79 -21.43 21.69
N GLU A 6 -8.06 -21.04 21.75
CA GLU A 6 -8.76 -20.23 20.74
C GLU A 6 -8.49 -18.74 20.95
N VAL A 7 -8.80 -17.90 19.96
CA VAL A 7 -8.64 -16.45 20.07
C VAL A 7 -9.66 -15.89 21.06
N ASP A 8 -9.18 -15.24 22.13
CA ASP A 8 -10.04 -14.59 23.11
C ASP A 8 -10.47 -13.21 22.57
N PHE A 9 -11.62 -13.19 21.89
CA PHE A 9 -12.18 -11.98 21.32
C PHE A 9 -12.55 -10.93 22.37
N LYS A 10 -12.91 -11.34 23.60
CA LYS A 10 -13.23 -10.37 24.68
C LYS A 10 -11.97 -9.67 25.14
N ALA A 11 -10.86 -10.39 25.26
CA ALA A 11 -9.57 -9.79 25.56
C ALA A 11 -9.10 -8.82 24.47
N LEU A 12 -9.27 -9.17 23.18
CA LEU A 12 -8.95 -8.28 22.06
C LEU A 12 -9.79 -6.99 22.09
N VAL A 13 -11.09 -7.10 22.37
CA VAL A 13 -11.98 -5.95 22.49
C VAL A 13 -11.59 -5.07 23.68
N LEU A 14 -11.21 -5.66 24.81
CA LEU A 14 -10.72 -4.89 25.96
C LEU A 14 -9.41 -4.16 25.63
N GLN A 15 -8.46 -4.86 25.00
CA GLN A 15 -7.19 -4.28 24.56
C GLN A 15 -7.40 -3.13 23.57
N LEU A 16 -8.36 -3.26 22.65
CA LEU A 16 -8.75 -2.20 21.71
C LEU A 16 -9.29 -0.95 22.44
N LYS A 17 -10.04 -1.12 23.55
CA LYS A 17 -10.53 -0.01 24.38
C LYS A 17 -9.40 0.69 25.15
N GLU A 18 -8.39 -0.06 25.57
CA GLU A 18 -7.33 0.44 26.45
C GLU A 18 -6.13 1.03 25.68
N THR A 19 -5.86 0.56 24.45
CA THR A 19 -4.67 1.00 23.71
C THR A 19 -4.79 2.41 23.12
N SER A 20 -3.74 3.21 23.34
CA SER A 20 -3.53 4.50 22.67
C SER A 20 -2.74 4.38 21.37
N SER A 21 -2.21 3.20 21.04
CA SER A 21 -1.41 2.96 19.84
C SER A 21 -2.30 2.73 18.63
N LEU A 22 -2.20 3.59 17.62
CA LEU A 22 -2.96 3.45 16.38
C LEU A 22 -2.57 2.20 15.60
N GLN A 23 -1.30 1.77 15.69
CA GLN A 23 -0.83 0.52 15.09
C GLN A 23 -1.52 -0.68 15.74
N GLU A 24 -1.55 -0.72 17.07
CA GLU A 24 -2.19 -1.81 17.80
C GLU A 24 -3.71 -1.84 17.58
N GLN A 25 -4.36 -0.67 17.49
CA GLN A 25 -5.77 -0.59 17.08
C GLN A 25 -5.98 -1.19 15.69
N ALA A 26 -5.13 -0.85 14.72
CA ALA A 26 -5.22 -1.40 13.37
C ALA A 26 -5.01 -2.92 13.33
N ASP A 27 -4.02 -3.43 14.07
CA ASP A 27 -3.70 -4.85 14.13
C ASP A 27 -4.85 -5.66 14.77
N ILE A 28 -5.43 -5.16 15.87
CA ILE A 28 -6.59 -5.79 16.52
C ILE A 28 -7.80 -5.78 15.59
N LEU A 29 -8.10 -4.63 14.99
CA LEU A 29 -9.23 -4.53 14.06
C LEU A 29 -9.03 -5.42 12.82
N TYR A 30 -7.81 -5.58 12.33
CA TYR A 30 -7.50 -6.50 11.24
C TYR A 30 -7.75 -7.96 11.63
N MET A 31 -7.34 -8.37 12.84
CA MET A 31 -7.65 -9.70 13.36
C MET A 31 -9.15 -9.94 13.47
N LEU A 32 -9.90 -8.97 14.02
CA LEU A 32 -11.36 -9.04 14.12
C LEU A 32 -12.01 -9.13 12.73
N TYR A 33 -11.56 -8.30 11.78
CA TYR A 33 -12.04 -8.29 10.40
C TYR A 33 -11.85 -9.65 9.74
N THR A 34 -10.69 -10.28 9.93
CA THR A 34 -10.34 -11.56 9.31
C THR A 34 -11.07 -12.74 9.94
N LEU A 35 -11.22 -12.73 11.27
CA LEU A 35 -11.76 -13.89 12.02
C LEU A 35 -13.28 -13.85 12.22
N LYS A 36 -13.87 -12.66 12.33
CA LYS A 36 -15.31 -12.46 12.56
C LYS A 36 -16.04 -11.85 11.37
N GLY A 37 -15.32 -11.21 10.47
CA GLY A 37 -15.87 -10.51 9.33
C GLY A 37 -16.07 -9.00 9.57
N PRO A 38 -16.27 -8.23 8.49
CA PRO A 38 -16.38 -6.78 8.55
C PRO A 38 -17.59 -6.27 9.34
N ASP A 39 -18.69 -7.02 9.31
CA ASP A 39 -19.99 -6.58 9.84
C ASP A 39 -20.22 -7.09 11.28
N TRP A 40 -19.19 -7.68 11.90
CA TRP A 40 -19.24 -8.09 13.30
C TRP A 40 -19.21 -6.87 14.22
N ASP A 41 -20.04 -6.88 15.26
CA ASP A 41 -20.11 -5.83 16.27
C ASP A 41 -19.32 -6.25 17.52
N PRO A 42 -18.25 -5.52 17.89
CA PRO A 42 -17.51 -5.79 19.12
C PRO A 42 -18.17 -5.25 20.40
N GLU A 43 -19.32 -4.58 20.29
CA GLU A 43 -20.07 -3.99 21.42
C GLU A 43 -19.20 -3.00 22.23
N LEU A 44 -18.48 -2.13 21.50
CA LEU A 44 -17.56 -1.16 22.13
C LEU A 44 -18.30 -0.03 22.85
N TYR A 45 -19.41 0.43 22.27
CA TYR A 45 -20.19 1.56 22.73
C TYR A 45 -21.53 1.10 23.31
N ASP A 46 -21.96 1.73 24.40
CA ASP A 46 -23.24 1.41 25.06
C ASP A 46 -24.45 1.86 24.22
N GLU A 47 -24.25 2.78 23.27
CA GLU A 47 -25.28 3.29 22.36
C GLU A 47 -24.90 3.07 20.90
N GLY A 48 -25.62 2.15 20.24
CA GLY A 48 -25.50 1.88 18.80
C GLY A 48 -24.55 0.73 18.48
N ALA A 49 -24.96 -0.12 17.54
CA ALA A 49 -24.09 -1.15 16.98
C ALA A 49 -22.98 -0.48 16.15
N THR A 50 -21.72 -0.86 16.34
CA THR A 50 -20.60 -0.36 15.52
C THR A 50 -19.78 -1.53 15.03
N THR A 51 -19.85 -1.77 13.73
CA THR A 51 -19.17 -2.87 13.06
C THR A 51 -17.65 -2.66 13.01
N VAL A 52 -16.89 -3.76 12.89
CA VAL A 52 -15.43 -3.69 12.65
C VAL A 52 -15.09 -2.80 11.45
N ARG A 53 -15.90 -2.84 10.38
CA ARG A 53 -15.75 -1.97 9.21
C ARG A 53 -15.88 -0.49 9.55
N GLU A 54 -16.85 -0.12 10.38
CA GLU A 54 -17.05 1.27 10.81
C GLU A 54 -15.89 1.74 11.68
N LEU A 55 -15.40 0.91 12.61
CA LEU A 55 -14.23 1.21 13.44
C LEU A 55 -12.96 1.40 12.60
N LEU A 56 -12.72 0.54 11.62
CA LEU A 56 -11.62 0.70 10.66
C LEU A 56 -11.78 1.97 9.82
N THR A 57 -13.02 2.34 9.45
CA THR A 57 -13.29 3.56 8.68
C THR A 57 -13.04 4.81 9.52
N GLU A 58 -13.42 4.81 10.79
CA GLU A 58 -13.09 5.90 11.72
C GLU A 58 -11.58 5.99 11.94
N LEU A 59 -10.91 4.86 12.20
CA LEU A 59 -9.45 4.83 12.33
C LEU A 59 -8.76 5.36 11.07
N TYR A 60 -9.23 4.96 9.88
CA TYR A 60 -8.74 5.47 8.59
C TYR A 60 -8.81 7.00 8.50
N VAL A 61 -9.93 7.61 8.93
CA VAL A 61 -10.07 9.07 8.94
C VAL A 61 -9.07 9.70 9.92
N ARG A 62 -9.00 9.20 11.15
CA ARG A 62 -8.09 9.71 12.20
C ARG A 62 -6.62 9.63 11.79
N VAL A 63 -6.16 8.49 11.25
CA VAL A 63 -4.77 8.34 10.78
C VAL A 63 -4.47 9.26 9.59
N GLY A 64 -5.47 9.52 8.75
CA GLY A 64 -5.37 10.47 7.64
C GLY A 64 -5.19 11.92 8.10
N GLU A 65 -5.91 12.33 9.14
CA GLU A 65 -5.83 13.68 9.72
C GLU A 65 -4.44 13.98 10.30
N ILE A 66 -3.84 13.00 10.99
CA ILE A 66 -2.47 13.11 11.52
C ILE A 66 -1.39 12.76 10.49
N ARG A 67 -1.79 12.43 9.25
CA ARG A 67 -0.90 12.13 8.12
C ARG A 67 0.00 10.90 8.36
N HIS A 68 -0.50 9.89 9.05
CA HIS A 68 0.21 8.63 9.23
C HIS A 68 0.03 7.71 8.00
N TRP A 69 0.77 8.00 6.93
CA TRP A 69 0.52 7.41 5.61
C TRP A 69 0.67 5.89 5.54
N GLY A 70 1.58 5.28 6.31
CA GLY A 70 1.73 3.83 6.36
C GLY A 70 0.46 3.13 6.84
N LEU A 71 -0.09 3.59 7.98
CA LEU A 71 -1.38 3.11 8.48
C LEU A 71 -2.54 3.45 7.55
N THR A 72 -2.55 4.63 6.93
CA THR A 72 -3.57 4.97 5.92
C THR A 72 -3.58 3.94 4.78
N ARG A 73 -2.42 3.57 4.23
CA ARG A 73 -2.29 2.55 3.18
C ARG A 73 -2.72 1.18 3.69
N HIS A 74 -2.26 0.80 4.88
CA HIS A 74 -2.59 -0.48 5.48
C HIS A 74 -4.11 -0.65 5.65
N ILE A 75 -4.77 0.31 6.30
CA ILE A 75 -6.22 0.28 6.53
C ILE A 75 -7.00 0.41 5.22
N SER A 76 -6.48 1.18 4.25
CA SER A 76 -7.05 1.24 2.89
C SER A 76 -7.07 -0.14 2.23
N GLY A 77 -5.99 -0.92 2.40
CA GLY A 77 -5.93 -2.31 1.97
C GLY A 77 -6.97 -3.17 2.67
N ILE A 78 -7.13 -3.05 3.99
CA ILE A 78 -8.09 -3.85 4.78
C ILE A 78 -9.52 -3.60 4.29
N LEU A 79 -9.87 -2.34 4.11
CA LEU A 79 -11.18 -1.91 3.63
C LEU A 79 -11.39 -2.12 2.12
N ARG A 80 -10.36 -2.58 1.38
CA ARG A 80 -10.34 -2.67 -0.08
C ARG A 80 -10.81 -1.38 -0.76
N LYS A 81 -10.33 -0.24 -0.26
CA LYS A 81 -10.67 1.06 -0.86
C LYS A 81 -10.11 1.14 -2.27
N LYS A 82 -10.93 1.63 -3.20
CA LYS A 82 -10.56 1.76 -4.61
C LYS A 82 -9.44 2.78 -4.79
N VAL A 83 -8.40 2.40 -5.52
CA VAL A 83 -7.40 3.34 -6.05
C VAL A 83 -7.93 3.91 -7.37
N GLU A 84 -8.23 5.20 -7.38
CA GLU A 84 -8.81 5.87 -8.54
C GLU A 84 -7.90 5.82 -9.77
N ALA A 85 -8.51 5.61 -10.95
CA ALA A 85 -7.86 5.58 -12.26
C ALA A 85 -6.74 4.53 -12.44
N LEU A 86 -6.71 3.45 -11.65
CA LEU A 86 -5.68 2.40 -11.77
C LEU A 86 -5.72 1.66 -13.12
N ASP A 87 -6.91 1.27 -13.57
CA ASP A 87 -7.14 0.60 -14.85
C ASP A 87 -6.86 1.52 -16.05
N GLU A 88 -7.24 2.80 -15.94
CA GLU A 88 -6.85 3.84 -16.88
C GLU A 88 -5.33 4.02 -16.94
N ALA A 89 -4.65 4.04 -15.78
CA ALA A 89 -3.20 4.13 -15.68
C ALA A 89 -2.50 2.93 -16.34
N CYS A 90 -2.98 1.72 -16.08
CA CYS A 90 -2.50 0.50 -16.74
C CYS A 90 -2.65 0.59 -18.26
N THR A 91 -3.83 0.99 -18.73
CA THR A 91 -4.12 1.16 -20.16
C THR A 91 -3.20 2.19 -20.80
N ALA A 92 -3.01 3.33 -20.15
CA ALA A 92 -2.16 4.41 -20.64
C ALA A 92 -0.69 3.97 -20.75
N LEU A 93 -0.16 3.23 -19.77
CA LEU A 93 1.23 2.75 -19.83
C LEU A 93 1.42 1.76 -20.98
N LEU A 94 0.50 0.81 -21.15
CA LEU A 94 0.56 -0.18 -22.23
C LEU A 94 0.41 0.46 -23.62
N SER A 95 -0.47 1.46 -23.77
CA SER A 95 -0.66 2.15 -25.06
C SER A 95 0.59 2.92 -25.51
N HIS A 96 1.45 3.33 -24.57
CA HIS A 96 2.76 3.92 -24.83
C HIS A 96 3.87 2.87 -25.06
N GLN A 97 3.48 1.64 -25.43
CA GLN A 97 4.39 0.53 -25.75
C GLN A 97 5.31 0.15 -24.59
N LYS A 98 4.80 0.25 -23.35
CA LYS A 98 5.53 -0.23 -22.16
C LYS A 98 5.09 -1.64 -21.81
N HIS A 99 6.05 -2.49 -21.48
CA HIS A 99 5.80 -3.80 -20.88
C HIS A 99 5.75 -3.67 -19.36
N LEU A 100 4.69 -4.15 -18.73
CA LEU A 100 4.47 -3.98 -17.29
C LEU A 100 4.69 -5.29 -16.54
N THR A 101 5.39 -5.23 -15.40
CA THR A 101 5.38 -6.30 -14.40
C THR A 101 5.18 -5.74 -13.00
N VAL A 102 4.50 -6.51 -12.15
CA VAL A 102 4.31 -6.23 -10.71
C VAL A 102 4.86 -7.38 -9.88
N GLY A 103 5.15 -7.13 -8.61
CA GLY A 103 5.89 -8.06 -7.76
C GLY A 103 7.40 -8.06 -8.04
N LEU A 104 8.16 -8.69 -7.14
CA LEU A 104 9.61 -8.81 -7.27
C LEU A 104 10.00 -10.09 -8.03
N PRO A 105 11.06 -10.08 -8.86
CA PRO A 105 11.54 -11.28 -9.53
C PRO A 105 12.04 -12.36 -8.55
N PRO A 106 12.16 -13.62 -9.01
CA PRO A 106 11.73 -14.13 -10.32
C PRO A 106 10.24 -14.53 -10.37
N GLU A 107 9.76 -15.01 -11.51
CA GLU A 107 8.49 -15.75 -11.59
C GLU A 107 8.52 -16.98 -10.65
N PRO A 108 7.40 -17.39 -10.03
CA PRO A 108 6.02 -16.94 -10.27
C PRO A 108 5.57 -15.72 -9.47
N ARG A 109 6.46 -15.12 -8.66
CA ARG A 109 6.15 -13.95 -7.83
C ARG A 109 5.97 -12.70 -8.68
N GLU A 110 6.89 -12.46 -9.61
CA GLU A 110 6.71 -11.40 -10.62
C GLU A 110 5.60 -11.81 -11.59
N LYS A 111 4.62 -10.92 -11.79
CA LYS A 111 3.50 -11.12 -12.71
C LYS A 111 3.61 -10.14 -13.88
N THR A 112 3.43 -10.63 -15.10
CA THR A 112 3.42 -9.80 -16.31
C THR A 112 2.00 -9.35 -16.64
N ILE A 113 1.82 -8.06 -16.92
CA ILE A 113 0.57 -7.50 -17.44
C ILE A 113 0.78 -7.23 -18.93
N SER A 114 0.21 -8.10 -19.77
CA SER A 114 0.43 -8.10 -21.23
C SER A 114 -0.63 -7.35 -22.02
N ALA A 115 -1.77 -7.02 -21.41
CA ALA A 115 -2.88 -6.29 -22.00
C ALA A 115 -3.59 -5.45 -20.92
N PRO A 116 -4.35 -4.40 -21.30
CA PRO A 116 -5.20 -3.69 -20.37
C PRO A 116 -6.16 -4.66 -19.65
N LEU A 117 -6.23 -4.55 -18.33
CA LEU A 117 -7.07 -5.40 -17.49
C LEU A 117 -8.17 -4.56 -16.83
N PRO A 118 -9.38 -5.11 -16.62
CA PRO A 118 -10.37 -4.51 -15.74
C PRO A 118 -9.81 -4.31 -14.32
N TYR A 119 -10.30 -3.28 -13.61
CA TYR A 119 -9.81 -2.90 -12.29
C TYR A 119 -9.68 -4.09 -11.34
N GLU A 120 -10.72 -4.92 -11.24
CA GLU A 120 -10.84 -6.04 -10.30
C GLU A 120 -9.83 -7.16 -10.60
N VAL A 121 -9.58 -7.43 -11.89
CA VAL A 121 -8.59 -8.41 -12.32
C VAL A 121 -7.18 -7.87 -12.06
N LEU A 122 -6.97 -6.58 -12.31
CA LEU A 122 -5.69 -5.92 -12.08
C LEU A 122 -5.34 -5.89 -10.58
N THR A 123 -6.27 -5.52 -9.71
CA THR A 123 -6.04 -5.51 -8.26
C THR A 123 -5.76 -6.90 -7.73
N GLN A 124 -6.50 -7.92 -8.18
CA GLN A 124 -6.23 -9.30 -7.78
C GLN A 124 -4.83 -9.76 -8.19
N LEU A 125 -4.41 -9.44 -9.42
CA LEU A 125 -3.08 -9.78 -9.91
C LEU A 125 -1.98 -9.08 -9.08
N ILE A 126 -2.20 -7.83 -8.67
CA ILE A 126 -1.28 -7.09 -7.80
C ILE A 126 -1.25 -7.69 -6.39
N ASP A 127 -2.39 -8.06 -5.82
CA ASP A 127 -2.47 -8.71 -4.50
C ASP A 127 -1.70 -10.03 -4.47
N GLU A 128 -1.87 -10.87 -5.50
CA GLU A 128 -1.12 -12.12 -5.67
C GLU A 128 0.39 -11.87 -5.80
N ALA A 129 0.79 -10.84 -6.55
CA ALA A 129 2.18 -10.45 -6.72
C ALA A 129 2.82 -9.83 -5.46
N SER A 130 1.99 -9.35 -4.53
CA SER A 130 2.40 -8.74 -3.26
C SER A 130 2.47 -9.75 -2.11
N GLU A 131 2.28 -11.05 -2.38
CA GLU A 131 2.42 -12.15 -1.41
C GLU A 131 1.56 -11.98 -0.14
N GLY A 132 0.41 -11.31 -0.27
CA GLY A 132 -0.50 -11.03 0.86
C GLY A 132 -0.16 -9.77 1.66
N ASP A 133 0.91 -9.03 1.30
CA ASP A 133 1.18 -7.71 1.88
C ASP A 133 0.28 -6.65 1.24
N MET A 134 -0.71 -6.23 2.01
CA MET A 134 -1.75 -5.29 1.59
C MET A 134 -1.19 -3.87 1.41
N SER A 135 -0.19 -3.49 2.22
CA SER A 135 0.46 -2.18 2.11
C SER A 135 1.28 -2.09 0.83
N ILE A 136 2.01 -3.16 0.47
CA ILE A 136 2.74 -3.27 -0.79
C ILE A 136 1.80 -3.30 -2.00
N SER A 137 0.65 -3.97 -1.90
CA SER A 137 -0.36 -3.96 -2.97
C SER A 137 -0.86 -2.53 -3.24
N ILE A 138 -1.28 -1.80 -2.19
CA ILE A 138 -1.73 -0.41 -2.34
C ILE A 138 -0.60 0.48 -2.87
N LEU A 139 0.62 0.34 -2.36
CA LEU A 139 1.78 1.08 -2.87
C LEU A 139 2.02 0.80 -4.35
N THR A 140 1.94 -0.46 -4.78
CA THR A 140 2.10 -0.85 -6.19
C THR A 140 1.06 -0.17 -7.09
N GLN A 141 -0.21 -0.14 -6.64
CA GLN A 141 -1.28 0.56 -7.34
C GLN A 141 -1.01 2.07 -7.44
N GLU A 142 -0.59 2.71 -6.34
CA GLU A 142 -0.22 4.14 -6.35
C GLU A 142 0.94 4.43 -7.32
N ILE A 143 2.00 3.63 -7.29
CA ILE A 143 3.15 3.79 -8.18
C ILE A 143 2.73 3.65 -9.64
N MET A 144 1.86 2.69 -9.98
CA MET A 144 1.31 2.57 -11.35
C MET A 144 0.61 3.84 -11.81
N VAL A 145 -0.24 4.43 -10.96
CA VAL A 145 -0.94 5.69 -11.25
C VAL A 145 0.06 6.84 -11.45
N TYR A 146 1.08 6.94 -10.60
CA TYR A 146 2.10 7.97 -10.74
C TYR A 146 2.98 7.79 -11.98
N LEU A 147 3.35 6.56 -12.32
CA LEU A 147 4.04 6.24 -13.58
C LEU A 147 3.23 6.69 -14.79
N ALA A 148 1.92 6.40 -14.82
CA ALA A 148 1.04 6.84 -15.91
C ALA A 148 0.90 8.36 -15.97
N MET A 149 0.85 9.04 -14.82
CA MET A 149 0.88 10.50 -14.74
C MET A 149 2.17 11.07 -15.35
N TYR A 150 3.33 10.50 -15.01
CA TYR A 150 4.62 10.92 -15.57
C TYR A 150 4.75 10.59 -17.06
N MET A 151 4.22 9.46 -17.52
CA MET A 151 4.19 9.13 -18.95
C MET A 151 3.49 10.22 -19.77
N ARG A 152 2.37 10.74 -19.26
CA ARG A 152 1.60 11.80 -19.93
C ARG A 152 2.26 13.17 -19.86
N THR A 153 2.88 13.50 -18.71
CA THR A 153 3.37 14.86 -18.45
C THR A 153 4.84 15.06 -18.82
N GLN A 154 5.65 14.00 -18.75
CA GLN A 154 7.10 14.01 -18.97
C GLN A 154 7.55 12.68 -19.64
N PRO A 155 7.10 12.38 -20.87
CA PRO A 155 7.39 11.11 -21.55
C PRO A 155 8.89 10.85 -21.76
N SER A 156 9.72 11.89 -21.79
CA SER A 156 11.18 11.78 -21.93
C SER A 156 11.84 11.00 -20.79
N LEU A 157 11.23 10.94 -19.59
CA LEU A 157 11.68 10.10 -18.47
C LEU A 157 11.70 8.60 -18.83
N PHE A 158 10.99 8.20 -19.89
CA PHE A 158 10.81 6.80 -20.28
C PHE A 158 11.40 6.48 -21.65
N ALA A 159 12.18 7.37 -22.25
CA ALA A 159 12.65 7.23 -23.64
C ALA A 159 13.38 5.91 -23.90
N GLU A 160 14.19 5.45 -22.94
CA GLU A 160 14.97 4.20 -23.04
C GLU A 160 14.39 3.06 -22.19
N MET A 161 13.27 3.29 -21.51
CA MET A 161 12.67 2.35 -20.57
C MET A 161 11.48 1.63 -21.22
N PHE A 162 11.71 0.49 -21.87
CA PHE A 162 10.64 -0.28 -22.53
C PHE A 162 9.87 -1.19 -21.57
N ARG A 163 10.49 -1.61 -20.47
CA ARG A 163 9.87 -2.47 -19.45
C ARG A 163 9.84 -1.76 -18.10
N LEU A 164 8.66 -1.60 -17.55
CA LEU A 164 8.41 -1.05 -16.22
C LEU A 164 8.20 -2.21 -15.26
N ARG A 165 9.25 -2.54 -14.50
CA ARG A 165 9.21 -3.57 -13.46
C ARG A 165 8.91 -2.90 -12.13
N ILE A 166 7.63 -2.78 -11.81
CA ILE A 166 7.14 -1.90 -10.73
C ILE A 166 7.68 -2.35 -9.37
N GLY A 167 7.75 -3.67 -9.12
CA GLY A 167 8.36 -4.18 -7.88
C GLY A 167 9.84 -3.78 -7.72
N LEU A 168 10.62 -3.82 -8.81
CA LEU A 168 12.02 -3.36 -8.78
C LEU A 168 12.13 -1.84 -8.63
N ILE A 169 11.22 -1.07 -9.23
CA ILE A 169 11.17 0.38 -9.03
C ILE A 169 10.97 0.70 -7.54
N ILE A 170 10.01 0.04 -6.88
CA ILE A 170 9.78 0.18 -5.44
C ILE A 170 11.03 -0.22 -4.63
N GLN A 171 11.71 -1.31 -5.01
CA GLN A 171 12.94 -1.74 -4.35
C GLN A 171 14.07 -0.71 -4.49
N VAL A 172 14.23 -0.10 -5.65
CA VAL A 172 15.21 0.97 -5.87
C VAL A 172 14.84 2.20 -5.05
N MET A 173 13.56 2.59 -4.99
CA MET A 173 13.09 3.68 -4.12
C MET A 173 13.42 3.44 -2.65
N ALA A 174 13.19 2.23 -2.13
CA ALA A 174 13.56 1.86 -0.76
C ALA A 174 15.08 1.93 -0.54
N THR A 175 15.86 1.45 -1.52
CA THR A 175 17.33 1.46 -1.44
C THR A 175 17.89 2.89 -1.45
N GLU A 176 17.32 3.77 -2.27
CA GLU A 176 17.70 5.18 -2.33
C GLU A 176 17.40 5.90 -1.01
N LEU A 177 16.26 5.61 -0.39
CA LEU A 177 15.93 6.10 0.95
C LEU A 177 16.89 5.58 2.02
N ALA A 178 17.23 4.29 1.98
CA ALA A 178 18.20 3.70 2.92
C ALA A 178 19.54 4.43 2.85
N HIS A 179 20.01 4.71 1.63
CA HIS A 179 21.25 5.46 1.42
C HIS A 179 21.15 6.90 1.94
N SER A 180 20.06 7.59 1.58
CA SER A 180 19.81 8.99 1.95
C SER A 180 19.67 9.20 3.46
N LEU A 181 18.98 8.28 4.13
CA LEU A 181 18.73 8.31 5.58
C LEU A 181 19.82 7.63 6.41
N ARG A 182 20.74 6.90 5.77
CA ARG A 182 21.77 6.06 6.41
C ARG A 182 21.16 5.08 7.42
N CYS A 183 20.05 4.46 7.05
CA CYS A 183 19.32 3.52 7.87
C CYS A 183 19.39 2.10 7.29
N SER A 184 18.88 1.14 8.04
CA SER A 184 18.72 -0.24 7.57
C SER A 184 17.67 -0.34 6.46
N ALA A 185 17.67 -1.46 5.73
CA ALA A 185 16.67 -1.71 4.69
C ALA A 185 15.24 -1.80 5.23
N GLU A 186 15.07 -2.28 6.46
CA GLU A 186 13.78 -2.37 7.15
C GLU A 186 13.24 -0.97 7.47
N GLU A 187 14.05 -0.14 8.14
CA GLU A 187 13.70 1.26 8.44
C GLU A 187 13.42 2.08 7.18
N ALA A 188 14.14 1.81 6.08
CA ALA A 188 13.90 2.46 4.79
C ALA A 188 12.58 2.04 4.16
N THR A 189 12.18 0.78 4.31
CA THR A 189 10.90 0.26 3.82
C THR A 189 9.75 0.88 4.61
N ASP A 190 9.88 0.97 5.94
CA ASP A 190 8.91 1.66 6.80
C ASP A 190 8.82 3.15 6.47
N SER A 191 9.96 3.78 6.20
CA SER A 191 10.03 5.18 5.78
C SER A 191 9.34 5.39 4.43
N LEU A 192 9.56 4.49 3.45
CA LEU A 192 8.90 4.50 2.15
C LEU A 192 7.38 4.40 2.31
N MET A 193 6.92 3.45 3.13
CA MET A 193 5.49 3.25 3.42
C MET A 193 4.84 4.46 4.09
N ASN A 194 5.61 5.24 4.83
CA ASN A 194 5.15 6.46 5.50
C ASN A 194 5.33 7.74 4.68
N LEU A 195 5.82 7.68 3.44
CA LEU A 195 5.87 8.86 2.58
C LEU A 195 4.46 9.33 2.19
N SER A 196 4.27 10.65 2.22
CA SER A 196 3.07 11.27 1.68
C SER A 196 2.95 11.05 0.16
N PRO A 197 1.76 11.23 -0.44
CA PRO A 197 1.59 11.12 -1.89
C PRO A 197 2.52 12.03 -2.70
N SER A 198 2.80 13.25 -2.21
CA SER A 198 3.73 14.17 -2.87
C SER A 198 5.19 13.72 -2.73
N ALA A 199 5.60 13.28 -1.54
CA ALA A 199 6.95 12.78 -1.32
C ALA A 199 7.22 11.50 -2.13
N MET A 200 6.24 10.59 -2.22
CA MET A 200 6.30 9.39 -3.03
C MET A 200 6.49 9.72 -4.53
N LYS A 201 5.70 10.67 -5.05
CA LYS A 201 5.83 11.18 -6.43
C LYS A 201 7.22 11.75 -6.69
N ASN A 202 7.72 12.59 -5.77
CA ASN A 202 9.04 13.21 -5.90
C ASN A 202 10.17 12.17 -5.91
N LEU A 203 10.12 11.18 -5.01
CA LEU A 203 11.09 10.09 -5.00
C LEU A 203 11.00 9.27 -6.30
N LEU A 204 9.80 8.92 -6.76
CA LEU A 204 9.63 8.19 -8.01
C LEU A 204 10.20 8.96 -9.20
N HIS A 205 9.87 10.25 -9.32
CA HIS A 205 10.41 11.12 -10.37
C HIS A 205 11.94 11.16 -10.33
N HIS A 206 12.50 11.26 -9.12
CA HIS A 206 13.93 11.25 -8.91
C HIS A 206 14.57 9.96 -9.47
N ILE A 207 14.07 8.79 -9.07
CA ILE A 207 14.54 7.48 -9.57
C ILE A 207 14.46 7.40 -11.09
N LEU A 208 13.36 7.87 -11.70
CA LEU A 208 13.20 7.85 -13.15
C LEU A 208 14.10 8.85 -13.89
N SER A 209 14.47 9.95 -13.23
CA SER A 209 15.29 11.00 -13.83
C SER A 209 16.78 10.63 -13.94
N GLY A 210 17.22 9.59 -13.20
CA GLY A 210 18.62 9.15 -13.19
C GLY A 210 19.60 10.19 -12.63
N LYS A 211 19.10 11.23 -11.95
CA LYS A 211 19.92 12.20 -11.20
C LYS A 211 20.29 11.56 -9.85
N GLU A 212 21.46 11.89 -9.29
CA GLU A 212 21.82 11.48 -7.91
C GLU A 212 20.99 12.26 -6.88
N PHE A 213 20.49 11.60 -5.81
CA PHE A 213 19.67 12.24 -4.77
C PHE A 213 20.55 13.16 -3.92
N GLY A 214 20.48 14.46 -4.18
CA GLY A 214 21.06 15.47 -3.32
C GLY A 214 20.14 15.75 -2.13
N VAL A 215 20.45 15.21 -0.95
CA VAL A 215 19.87 15.73 0.30
C VAL A 215 20.64 17.01 0.66
N GLU A 216 20.02 18.17 0.49
CA GLU A 216 20.52 19.38 1.15
C GLU A 216 20.44 19.19 2.66
N ARG A 217 21.58 19.40 3.34
CA ARG A 217 21.73 19.32 4.79
C ARG A 217 21.12 20.51 5.50
#